data_AF-A0A7J8PVY0-F1
#
_entry.id   AF-A0A7J8PVY0-F1
#
_cell.length_a   1.000
_cell.length_b   1.000
_cell.length_c   1.000
_cell.angle_alpha   90.00
_cell.angle_beta   90.00
_cell.angle_gamma   90.00
#
_symmetry.space_group_name_H-M   'P 1'
#
loop_
_entity.id
_entity.type
_entity.pdbx_description
1 polymer ?
#
loop_
_entity_poly.entity_id
_entity_poly.type
_entity_poly.pdbx_seq_one_letter_code
_entity_poly.pdbx_strand_id
1 'polypeptide(L)'
;MVDRGHCKFTTKANYAQAAHASAILIINNQKELYKMVCEPDETDLDIHIPAVMLPQDAGTSLEKMLISNSSVSVQLYSPTRPLVDIAEVFLWLMAVGTILCASYWSAWSAREAAIEQDKLLKDALDEIPDTRPVGSGGIVDINTTSAILFVFVASCFLVMLYKLMSYWFVELLVVLFCIGGV
;
A
#
# COMPACT_ATOMS: atom_id res chain seq x y z
N MET A 1 -31.06 -4.64 -18.12
CA MET A 1 -29.84 -5.44 -17.87
C MET A 1 -29.23 -5.78 -19.21
N VAL A 2 -27.91 -5.69 -19.35
CA VAL A 2 -27.21 -5.92 -20.62
C VAL A 2 -25.86 -6.60 -20.38
N ASP A 3 -25.37 -7.36 -21.35
CA ASP A 3 -24.03 -7.95 -21.29
C ASP A 3 -22.93 -6.97 -21.72
N ARG A 4 -21.73 -7.17 -21.19
CA ARG A 4 -20.50 -6.51 -21.63
C ARG A 4 -20.11 -7.00 -23.03
N GLY A 5 -19.74 -6.06 -23.90
CA GLY A 5 -19.27 -6.32 -25.26
C GLY A 5 -19.97 -5.46 -26.30
N HIS A 6 -19.53 -5.60 -27.56
CA HIS A 6 -20.02 -4.92 -28.78
C HIS A 6 -19.86 -3.39 -28.85
N CYS A 7 -20.07 -2.67 -27.75
CA CYS A 7 -19.97 -1.21 -27.69
C CYS A 7 -19.47 -0.75 -26.31
N LYS A 8 -19.14 0.55 -26.23
CA LYS A 8 -18.63 1.21 -25.01
C LYS A 8 -19.69 1.22 -23.89
N PHE A 9 -19.23 1.35 -22.64
CA PHE A 9 -20.13 1.44 -21.48
C PHE A 9 -21.05 2.68 -21.55
N THR A 10 -20.50 3.81 -21.99
CA THR A 10 -21.23 5.08 -22.13
C THR A 10 -22.34 4.98 -23.17
N THR A 11 -22.06 4.33 -24.31
CA THR A 11 -23.06 4.01 -25.33
C THR A 11 -24.22 3.18 -24.77
N LYS A 12 -23.94 2.12 -23.99
CA LYS A 12 -24.98 1.29 -23.35
C LYS A 12 -25.85 2.11 -22.40
N ALA A 13 -25.23 2.97 -21.59
CA ALA A 13 -25.94 3.83 -20.66
C ALA A 13 -26.84 4.85 -21.38
N ASN A 14 -26.37 5.46 -22.47
CA ASN A 14 -27.16 6.38 -23.30
C ASN A 14 -28.40 5.70 -23.89
N TYR A 15 -28.26 4.48 -24.44
CA TYR A 15 -29.40 3.73 -24.96
C TYR A 15 -30.40 3.35 -23.86
N ALA A 16 -29.93 2.93 -22.69
CA ALA A 16 -30.80 2.61 -21.56
C ALA A 16 -31.54 3.86 -21.05
N GLN A 17 -30.85 5.00 -20.99
CA GLN A 17 -31.45 6.28 -20.62
C GLN A 17 -32.51 6.72 -21.64
N ALA A 18 -32.22 6.63 -22.94
CA ALA A 18 -33.17 6.94 -24.00
C ALA A 18 -34.41 6.03 -23.98
N ALA A 19 -34.27 4.80 -23.45
CA ALA A 19 -35.36 3.87 -23.20
C ALA A 19 -36.10 4.13 -21.86
N HIS A 20 -35.84 5.26 -21.20
CA HIS A 20 -36.42 5.64 -19.90
C HIS A 20 -36.16 4.62 -18.77
N ALA A 21 -35.04 3.90 -18.81
CA ALA A 21 -34.63 3.03 -17.71
C ALA A 21 -34.25 3.87 -16.48
N SER A 22 -34.57 3.40 -15.28
CA SER A 22 -34.14 4.07 -14.03
C SER A 22 -32.68 3.80 -13.67
N ALA A 23 -32.10 2.73 -14.20
CA ALA A 23 -30.72 2.30 -13.97
C ALA A 23 -30.30 1.28 -15.03
N ILE A 24 -28.99 1.08 -15.19
CA ILE A 24 -28.44 0.02 -16.06
C ILE A 24 -27.49 -0.90 -15.27
N LEU A 25 -27.76 -2.21 -15.37
CA LEU A 25 -26.90 -3.28 -14.88
C LEU A 25 -26.18 -3.91 -16.05
N ILE A 26 -24.85 -3.89 -16.01
CA ILE A 26 -23.97 -4.45 -17.04
C ILE A 26 -23.32 -5.72 -16.50
N ILE A 27 -23.60 -6.87 -17.10
CA ILE A 27 -23.00 -8.15 -16.69
C ILE A 27 -21.62 -8.28 -17.33
N ASN A 28 -20.60 -8.50 -16.50
CA ASN A 28 -19.26 -8.73 -16.99
C ASN A 28 -19.14 -10.12 -17.66
N ASN A 29 -18.25 -10.23 -18.64
CA ASN A 29 -17.92 -11.50 -19.29
C ASN A 29 -16.83 -12.31 -18.56
N GLN A 30 -16.33 -11.78 -17.43
CA GLN A 30 -15.32 -12.40 -16.58
C GLN A 30 -15.79 -12.38 -15.11
N LYS A 31 -15.20 -13.25 -14.29
CA LYS A 31 -15.54 -13.39 -12.87
C LYS A 31 -15.17 -12.16 -12.04
N GLU A 32 -14.06 -11.51 -12.37
CA GLU A 32 -13.61 -10.32 -11.63
C GLU A 32 -14.40 -9.08 -12.03
N LEU A 33 -14.45 -8.09 -11.12
CA LEU A 33 -15.02 -6.78 -11.45
C LEU A 33 -14.03 -5.99 -12.30
N TYR A 34 -14.52 -5.41 -13.38
CA TYR A 34 -13.74 -4.52 -14.24
C TYR A 34 -14.15 -3.07 -13.99
N LYS A 35 -13.18 -2.16 -13.88
CA LYS A 35 -13.46 -0.74 -13.76
C LYS A 35 -14.06 -0.24 -15.08
N MET A 36 -15.26 0.33 -15.04
CA MET A 36 -15.80 1.05 -16.19
C MET A 36 -14.98 2.33 -16.39
N VAL A 37 -14.37 2.47 -17.56
CA VAL A 37 -13.51 3.60 -17.91
C VAL A 37 -14.17 4.36 -19.07
N CYS A 38 -14.16 5.69 -18.98
CA CYS A 38 -14.54 6.58 -20.07
C CYS A 38 -13.30 6.86 -20.93
N GLU A 39 -13.50 7.11 -22.22
CA GLU A 39 -12.38 7.46 -23.09
C GLU A 39 -11.87 8.89 -22.79
N PRO A 40 -10.60 9.22 -23.12
CA PRO A 40 -10.01 10.51 -22.76
C PRO A 40 -10.72 11.72 -23.39
N ASP A 41 -11.40 11.52 -24.52
CA ASP A 41 -12.20 12.51 -25.24
C ASP A 41 -13.62 12.67 -24.68
N GLU A 42 -14.08 11.75 -23.84
CA GLU A 42 -15.40 11.78 -23.19
C GLU A 42 -15.30 12.47 -21.82
N THR A 43 -15.33 13.81 -21.82
CA THR A 43 -15.19 14.63 -20.58
C THR A 43 -16.50 15.21 -20.06
N ASP A 44 -17.59 15.18 -20.83
CA ASP A 44 -18.91 15.71 -20.45
C ASP A 44 -20.03 14.74 -20.89
N LEU A 45 -20.22 13.68 -20.11
CA LEU A 45 -21.20 12.64 -20.41
C LEU A 45 -22.57 13.00 -19.81
N ASP A 46 -23.57 13.18 -20.66
CA ASP A 46 -24.96 13.46 -20.27
C ASP A 46 -25.74 12.18 -19.86
N ILE A 47 -25.26 11.50 -18.82
CA ILE A 47 -25.84 10.26 -18.30
C ILE A 47 -26.33 10.49 -16.86
N HIS A 48 -27.65 10.53 -16.69
CA HIS A 48 -28.37 10.78 -15.44
C HIS A 48 -28.80 9.52 -14.70
N ILE A 49 -28.64 8.35 -15.31
CA ILE A 49 -28.99 7.06 -14.70
C ILE A 49 -27.75 6.38 -14.11
N PRO A 50 -27.85 5.72 -12.94
CA PRO A 50 -26.75 4.95 -12.39
C PRO A 50 -26.42 3.74 -13.28
N ALA A 51 -25.14 3.59 -13.63
CA ALA A 51 -24.61 2.46 -14.37
C ALA A 51 -23.70 1.62 -13.46
N VAL A 52 -24.04 0.34 -13.27
CA VAL A 52 -23.32 -0.57 -12.36
C VAL A 52 -22.96 -1.86 -13.07
N MET A 53 -21.72 -2.31 -12.87
CA MET A 53 -21.24 -3.59 -13.39
C MET A 53 -21.41 -4.69 -12.34
N LEU A 54 -21.88 -5.86 -12.78
CA LEU A 54 -21.93 -7.09 -12.00
C LEU A 54 -20.86 -8.08 -12.48
N PRO A 55 -20.23 -8.85 -11.59
CA PRO A 55 -19.39 -9.97 -12.00
C PRO A 55 -20.24 -11.04 -12.71
N GLN A 56 -19.61 -11.84 -13.57
CA GLN A 56 -20.31 -12.85 -14.38
C GLN A 56 -21.16 -13.82 -13.54
N ASP A 57 -20.64 -14.28 -12.39
CA ASP A 57 -21.33 -15.24 -11.53
C ASP A 57 -22.63 -14.65 -10.94
N ALA A 58 -22.61 -13.37 -10.52
CA ALA A 58 -23.80 -12.69 -10.00
C ALA A 58 -24.79 -12.36 -11.12
N GLY A 59 -24.31 -11.93 -12.29
CA GLY A 59 -25.15 -11.64 -13.46
C GLY A 59 -25.91 -12.86 -13.96
N THR A 60 -25.23 -14.00 -14.09
CA THR A 60 -25.87 -15.26 -14.53
C THR A 60 -26.87 -15.80 -13.50
N SER A 61 -26.63 -15.61 -12.21
CA SER A 61 -27.61 -15.93 -11.16
C SER A 61 -28.86 -15.05 -11.30
N LEU A 62 -28.67 -13.75 -11.51
CA LEU A 62 -29.75 -12.79 -11.72
C LEU A 62 -30.57 -13.09 -13.00
N GLU A 63 -29.92 -13.46 -14.10
CA GLU A 63 -30.59 -13.90 -15.34
C GLU A 63 -31.47 -15.13 -15.12
N LYS A 64 -30.96 -16.14 -14.40
CA LYS A 64 -31.73 -17.34 -14.08
C LYS A 64 -32.99 -17.00 -13.26
N MET A 65 -32.89 -16.05 -12.33
CA MET A 65 -34.03 -15.58 -11.54
C MET A 65 -35.05 -14.79 -12.38
N LEU A 66 -34.61 -14.07 -13.41
CA LEU A 66 -35.51 -13.36 -14.32
C LEU A 66 -36.25 -14.33 -15.25
N ILE A 67 -35.57 -15.38 -15.73
CA ILE A 67 -36.17 -16.39 -16.61
C ILE A 67 -37.22 -17.24 -15.87
N SER A 68 -37.09 -17.41 -14.55
CA SER A 68 -38.03 -18.20 -13.75
C SER A 68 -39.38 -17.52 -13.46
N ASN A 69 -39.76 -16.48 -14.22
CA ASN A 69 -41.00 -15.69 -14.07
C ASN A 69 -41.22 -15.11 -12.65
N SER A 70 -40.14 -14.95 -11.88
CA SER A 70 -40.19 -14.33 -10.56
C SER A 70 -39.96 -12.83 -10.69
N SER A 71 -40.72 -12.01 -9.94
CA SER A 71 -40.45 -10.58 -9.87
C SER A 71 -39.14 -10.34 -9.10
N VAL A 72 -38.13 -9.79 -9.77
CA VAL A 72 -36.85 -9.47 -9.15
C VAL A 72 -36.76 -7.96 -8.90
N SER A 73 -36.44 -7.59 -7.65
CA SER A 73 -36.15 -6.20 -7.27
C SER A 73 -34.67 -6.04 -6.96
N VAL A 74 -34.07 -4.94 -7.41
CA VAL A 74 -32.65 -4.63 -7.20
C VAL A 74 -32.55 -3.25 -6.58
N GLN A 75 -31.73 -3.13 -5.54
CA GLN A 75 -31.42 -1.86 -4.89
C GLN A 75 -29.95 -1.52 -5.14
N LEU A 76 -29.70 -0.32 -5.66
CA LEU A 76 -28.37 0.23 -5.88
C LEU A 76 -28.06 1.18 -4.73
N TYR A 77 -26.92 0.98 -4.08
CA TYR A 77 -26.45 1.82 -2.99
C TYR A 77 -25.06 2.35 -3.32
N SER A 78 -24.85 3.65 -3.12
CA SER A 78 -23.54 4.29 -3.18
C SER A 78 -23.09 4.61 -1.76
N PRO A 79 -22.09 3.90 -1.21
CA PRO A 79 -21.55 4.20 0.12
C PRO A 79 -21.01 5.63 0.19
N THR A 80 -21.36 6.35 1.25
CA THR A 80 -20.76 7.67 1.54
C THR A 80 -19.28 7.48 1.80
N ARG A 81 -18.43 8.12 0.99
CA ARG A 81 -16.98 8.11 1.22
C ARG A 81 -16.63 9.24 2.19
N PRO A 82 -15.97 8.96 3.33
CA PRO A 82 -15.43 10.02 4.17
C PRO A 82 -14.34 10.78 3.40
N LEU A 83 -14.16 12.06 3.73
CA LEU A 83 -13.13 12.90 3.10
C LEU A 83 -11.71 12.47 3.49
N VAL A 84 -11.57 11.85 4.67
CA VAL A 84 -10.29 11.39 5.20
C VAL A 84 -10.49 9.96 5.71
N ASP A 85 -9.66 9.05 5.23
CA ASP A 85 -9.62 7.68 5.73
C ASP A 85 -8.84 7.65 7.05
N ILE A 86 -9.33 6.87 8.02
CA ILE A 86 -8.64 6.64 9.28
C ILE A 86 -7.24 6.08 9.02
N ALA A 87 -7.10 5.20 8.01
CA ALA A 87 -5.81 4.65 7.62
C ALA A 87 -4.83 5.73 7.14
N GLU A 88 -5.31 6.74 6.41
CA GLU A 88 -4.49 7.86 5.93
C GLU A 88 -3.94 8.68 7.10
N VAL A 89 -4.75 8.93 8.12
CA VAL A 89 -4.33 9.63 9.34
C VAL A 89 -3.24 8.85 10.07
N PHE A 90 -3.40 7.54 10.22
CA PHE A 90 -2.38 6.69 10.85
C PHE A 90 -1.07 6.68 10.06
N LEU A 91 -1.13 6.57 8.73
CA LEU A 91 0.06 6.60 7.88
C LEU A 91 0.78 7.95 7.98
N TRP A 92 0.04 9.05 8.01
CA TRP A 92 0.61 10.38 8.18
C TRP A 92 1.31 10.54 9.55
N LEU A 93 0.64 10.13 10.63
CA LEU A 93 1.22 10.18 11.98
C LEU A 93 2.48 9.31 12.11
N MET A 94 2.45 8.08 11.58
CA MET A 94 3.60 7.20 11.54
C MET A 94 4.77 7.82 10.77
N ALA A 95 4.50 8.45 9.63
CA ALA A 95 5.53 9.11 8.84
C ALA A 95 6.15 10.29 9.58
N VAL A 96 5.33 11.19 10.13
CA VAL A 96 5.80 12.35 10.91
C VAL A 96 6.57 11.89 12.16
N GLY A 97 6.05 10.90 12.88
CA GLY A 97 6.72 10.32 14.04
C GLY A 97 8.10 9.74 13.70
N THR A 98 8.18 8.97 12.61
CA THR A 98 9.47 8.40 12.13
C THR A 98 10.46 9.51 11.76
N ILE A 99 10.01 10.56 11.07
CA ILE A 99 10.86 11.71 10.71
C ILE A 99 11.38 12.42 11.96
N LEU A 100 10.54 12.65 12.96
CA LEU A 100 10.94 13.30 14.21
C LEU A 100 11.91 12.44 15.01
N CYS A 101 11.64 11.15 15.18
CA CYS A 101 12.52 10.21 15.87
C CYS A 101 13.89 10.14 15.18
N ALA A 102 13.91 9.98 13.84
CA ALA A 102 15.16 9.94 13.08
C ALA A 102 15.94 11.26 13.16
N SER A 103 15.24 12.40 13.09
CA SER A 103 15.86 13.73 13.22
C SER A 103 16.45 13.94 14.61
N TYR A 104 15.73 13.53 15.66
CA TYR A 104 16.21 13.65 17.04
C TYR A 104 17.40 12.72 17.31
N TRP A 105 17.32 11.47 16.86
CA TRP A 105 18.43 10.51 16.97
C TRP A 105 19.68 11.03 16.26
N SER A 106 19.52 11.55 15.04
CA SER A 106 20.63 12.12 14.27
C SER A 106 21.22 13.37 14.93
N ALA A 107 20.40 14.22 15.54
CA ALA A 107 20.89 15.40 16.27
C ALA A 107 21.63 15.00 17.55
N TRP A 108 21.13 13.99 18.25
CA TRP A 108 21.75 13.47 19.47
C TRP A 108 23.10 12.79 19.17
N SER A 109 23.15 11.91 18.17
CA SER A 109 24.40 11.22 17.79
C SER A 109 25.48 12.19 17.30
N ALA A 110 25.10 13.23 16.55
CA ALA A 110 26.03 14.28 16.13
C ALA A 110 26.60 15.07 17.32
N ARG A 111 25.79 15.28 18.37
CA ARG A 111 26.23 15.95 19.60
C ARG A 111 27.17 15.08 20.43
N GLU A 112 26.88 13.79 20.54
CA GLU A 112 27.78 12.83 21.20
C GLU A 112 29.15 12.79 20.50
N ALA A 113 29.16 12.73 19.17
CA ALA A 113 30.38 12.72 18.37
C ALA A 113 31.21 14.02 18.53
N ALA A 114 30.56 15.18 18.62
CA ALA A 114 31.26 16.46 18.87
C ALA A 114 31.87 16.51 20.28
N ILE A 115 31.19 15.97 21.29
CA ILE A 115 31.70 15.87 22.66
C ILE A 115 32.89 14.91 22.74
N GLU A 116 32.85 13.78 22.04
CA GLU A 116 33.98 12.85 21.96
C GLU A 116 35.19 13.49 21.28
N GLN A 117 35.01 14.23 20.19
CA GLN A 117 36.10 14.95 19.53
C GLN A 117 36.75 16.00 20.45
N ASP A 118 35.96 16.76 21.21
CA ASP A 118 36.48 17.74 22.18
C ASP A 118 37.25 17.04 23.31
N LYS A 119 36.73 15.91 23.80
CA LYS A 119 37.40 15.11 24.82
C LYS A 119 38.73 14.54 24.32
N LEU A 120 38.77 14.00 23.10
CA LEU A 120 40.01 13.50 22.48
C LEU A 120 41.03 14.61 22.25
N LEU A 121 40.59 15.79 21.83
CA LEU A 121 41.48 16.94 21.63
C LEU A 121 42.08 17.42 22.96
N LYS A 122 41.30 17.37 24.04
CA LYS A 122 41.74 17.71 25.39
C LYS A 122 42.68 16.67 25.98
N ASP A 123 42.39 15.38 25.80
CA ASP A 123 43.29 14.29 26.19
C ASP A 123 44.61 14.36 25.40
N ALA A 124 44.57 14.66 24.09
CA ALA A 124 45.76 14.84 23.26
C ALA A 124 46.60 16.09 23.61
N LEU A 125 45.98 17.13 24.16
CA LEU A 125 46.68 18.31 24.70
C LEU A 125 47.35 18.02 26.06
N ASP A 126 46.78 17.10 26.85
CA ASP A 126 47.38 16.63 28.12
C ASP A 126 48.47 15.55 27.88
N GLU A 127 48.47 14.86 26.74
CA GLU A 127 49.40 13.77 26.37
C GLU A 127 50.67 14.20 25.60
N ILE A 128 51.28 15.33 25.95
CA ILE A 128 52.72 15.54 25.68
C ILE A 128 53.46 15.37 27.02
N PRO A 129 54.24 14.29 27.31
CA PRO A 129 54.76 13.23 26.43
C PRO A 129 54.51 11.75 26.85
N ASP A 130 54.83 10.86 25.89
CA ASP A 130 55.30 9.47 25.97
C ASP A 130 54.33 8.25 25.99
N THR A 131 54.13 7.73 24.78
CA THR A 131 54.09 6.29 24.37
C THR A 131 53.09 5.32 25.04
N ARG A 132 52.06 4.91 24.28
CA ARG A 132 51.64 3.50 24.02
C ARG A 132 50.42 3.43 23.06
N PRO A 133 50.22 2.32 22.31
CA PRO A 133 49.25 2.25 21.23
C PRO A 133 47.83 2.07 21.76
N VAL A 134 46.94 3.02 21.42
CA VAL A 134 45.53 3.03 21.82
C VAL A 134 44.73 2.07 20.93
N GLY A 135 44.04 1.14 21.57
CA GLY A 135 43.17 0.16 20.94
C GLY A 135 41.94 0.80 20.30
N SER A 136 41.61 0.31 19.10
CA SER A 136 40.49 0.72 18.26
C SER A 136 39.15 0.41 18.94
N GLY A 137 38.52 1.43 19.52
CA GLY A 137 37.11 1.46 19.83
C GLY A 137 36.44 2.49 18.92
N GLY A 138 35.48 2.05 18.10
CA GLY A 138 34.63 2.96 17.32
C GLY A 138 34.61 2.75 15.80
N ILE A 139 35.18 1.66 15.27
CA ILE A 139 34.99 1.28 13.86
C ILE A 139 34.41 -0.13 13.84
N VAL A 140 33.15 -0.26 13.41
CA VAL A 140 32.58 -1.56 13.04
C VAL A 140 33.24 -1.95 11.72
N ASP A 141 34.24 -2.82 11.78
CA ASP A 141 34.91 -3.33 10.59
C ASP A 141 33.89 -4.08 9.71
N ILE A 142 33.69 -3.57 8.49
CA ILE A 142 32.93 -4.25 7.44
C ILE A 142 33.73 -5.50 7.06
N ASN A 143 33.42 -6.60 7.73
CA ASN A 143 34.07 -7.89 7.53
C ASN A 143 33.39 -8.65 6.39
N THR A 144 34.16 -9.31 5.51
CA THR A 144 33.63 -10.20 4.47
C THR A 144 32.73 -11.30 5.04
N THR A 145 32.96 -11.71 6.29
CA THR A 145 32.08 -12.65 7.00
C THR A 145 30.67 -12.09 7.23
N SER A 146 30.52 -10.81 7.57
CA SER A 146 29.19 -10.21 7.79
C SER A 146 28.44 -10.02 6.47
N ALA A 147 29.14 -9.70 5.38
CA ALA A 147 28.56 -9.59 4.05
C ALA A 147 27.98 -10.93 3.55
N ILE A 148 28.71 -12.03 3.73
CA ILE A 148 28.24 -13.38 3.34
C ILE A 148 27.01 -13.78 4.17
N LEU A 149 27.04 -13.52 5.48
CA LEU A 149 25.93 -13.84 6.37
C LEU A 149 24.67 -13.03 6.03
N PHE A 150 24.83 -11.74 5.70
CA PHE A 150 23.73 -10.89 5.27
C PHE A 150 23.06 -11.40 3.98
N VAL A 151 23.85 -11.75 2.96
CA VAL A 151 23.31 -12.28 1.69
C VAL A 151 22.54 -13.58 1.92
N PHE A 152 23.06 -14.46 2.78
CA PHE A 152 22.40 -15.72 3.11
C PHE A 152 21.06 -15.49 3.83
N VAL A 153 21.03 -14.62 4.84
CA VAL A 153 19.82 -14.29 5.61
C VAL A 153 18.79 -13.60 4.71
N ALA A 154 19.20 -12.64 3.89
CA ALA A 154 18.31 -11.94 2.97
C ALA A 154 17.69 -12.89 1.92
N SER A 155 18.50 -13.80 1.37
CA SER A 155 18.02 -14.80 0.41
C SER A 155 17.01 -15.77 1.05
N CYS A 156 17.30 -16.26 2.26
CA CYS A 156 16.38 -17.11 3.01
C CYS A 156 15.05 -16.39 3.33
N PHE A 157 15.14 -15.13 3.75
CA PHE A 157 13.98 -14.31 4.05
C PHE A 157 13.10 -14.05 2.82
N LEU A 158 13.70 -13.79 1.65
CA LEU A 158 12.96 -13.62 0.40
C LEU A 158 12.26 -14.91 -0.05
N VAL A 159 12.92 -16.06 0.07
CA VAL A 159 12.30 -17.36 -0.24
C VAL A 159 11.16 -17.66 0.73
N MET A 160 11.33 -17.35 2.02
CA MET A 160 10.28 -17.47 3.03
C MET A 160 9.09 -16.56 2.71
N LEU A 161 9.32 -15.29 2.34
CA LEU A 161 8.26 -14.39 1.89
C LEU A 161 7.53 -14.93 0.66
N TYR A 162 8.26 -15.41 -0.34
CA TYR A 162 7.68 -15.89 -1.59
C TYR A 162 6.84 -17.16 -1.39
N LYS A 163 7.35 -18.12 -0.59
CA LYS A 163 6.65 -19.40 -0.35
C LYS A 163 5.59 -19.30 0.73
N LEU A 164 5.77 -18.43 1.71
CA LEU A 164 4.92 -18.26 2.88
C LEU A 164 4.22 -16.89 2.84
N MET A 165 3.65 -16.55 1.67
CA MET A 165 2.74 -15.42 1.40
C MET A 165 1.41 -15.55 2.19
N SER A 166 1.52 -15.82 3.49
CA SER A 166 0.45 -15.96 4.45
C SER A 166 0.27 -14.62 5.15
N TYR A 167 -0.97 -14.19 5.29
CA TYR A 167 -1.35 -12.95 5.99
C TYR A 167 -0.70 -12.84 7.39
N TRP A 168 -0.63 -13.96 8.11
CA TRP A 168 -0.04 -14.02 9.46
C TRP A 168 1.47 -13.73 9.48
N PHE A 169 2.19 -14.13 8.44
CA PHE A 169 3.63 -13.92 8.33
C PHE A 169 3.96 -12.44 8.04
N VAL A 170 3.12 -11.77 7.24
CA VAL A 170 3.24 -10.33 6.98
C VAL A 170 2.98 -9.52 8.26
N GLU A 171 1.97 -9.89 9.07
CA GLU A 171 1.74 -9.22 10.37
C GLU A 171 2.91 -9.40 11.34
N LEU A 172 3.49 -10.61 11.44
CA LEU A 172 4.66 -10.85 12.29
C LEU A 172 5.86 -10.00 11.87
N LEU A 173 6.07 -9.84 10.56
CA LEU A 173 7.14 -9.03 10.01
C LEU A 173 6.93 -7.54 10.35
N VAL A 174 5.70 -7.03 10.25
CA VAL A 174 5.37 -5.67 10.67
C VAL A 174 5.69 -5.48 12.16
N VAL A 175 5.28 -6.40 13.04
CA VAL A 175 5.57 -6.31 14.48
C VAL A 175 7.07 -6.38 14.76
N LEU A 176 7.81 -7.26 14.09
CA LEU A 176 9.26 -7.36 14.24
C LEU A 176 9.98 -6.06 13.82
N PHE A 177 9.57 -5.45 12.70
CA PHE A 177 10.10 -4.16 12.25
C PHE A 177 9.72 -3.03 13.22
N CYS A 178 8.51 -3.07 13.80
CA CYS A 178 8.12 -2.14 14.85
C CYS A 178 8.99 -2.27 16.11
N ILE A 179 9.44 -3.48 16.47
CA ILE A 179 10.30 -3.73 17.64
C ILE A 179 11.77 -3.42 17.33
N GLY A 180 12.26 -3.72 16.13
CA GLY A 180 13.65 -3.47 15.73
C GLY A 180 13.95 -2.01 15.38
N GLY A 181 12.92 -1.18 15.21
CA GLY A 181 13.04 0.27 15.01
C GLY A 181 13.00 1.10 16.30
N VAL A 182 12.96 0.47 17.48
CA VAL A 182 13.01 1.12 18.80
C VAL A 182 14.42 1.13 19.35
#